data_AF-A0A522YPA8-F1
#
_entry.id   AF-A0A522YPA8-F1
#
_cell.length_a   1.000
_cell.length_b   1.000
_cell.length_c   1.000
_cell.angle_alpha   90.00
_cell.angle_beta   90.00
_cell.angle_gamma   90.00
#
_symmetry.space_group_name_H-M   'P 1'
#
loop_
_entity.id
_entity.type
_entity.pdbx_description
1 polymer ?
#
loop_
_entity_poly.entity_id
_entity_poly.type
_entity_poly.pdbx_seq_one_letter_code
_entity_poly.pdbx_strand_id
1 'polypeptide(L)'
;MLIYVLNMMQLIEPYILTFIAIFVAVDAIGNIPVFISLVESTSKKQRRKIVISCTATATFVALLFMFVGKWIIRFIGITIPDFQIAGGLLLFLIS
;
A
#
# COMPACT_ATOMS: atom_id res chain seq x y z
N MET A 1 -5.82 17.99 -30.76
CA MET A 1 -6.16 18.33 -29.36
C MET A 1 -6.75 17.13 -28.61
N LEU A 2 -7.83 16.50 -29.10
CA LEU A 2 -8.47 15.35 -28.44
C LEU A 2 -7.53 14.14 -28.19
N ILE A 3 -6.72 13.77 -29.20
CA ILE A 3 -5.77 12.64 -29.12
C ILE A 3 -4.68 12.85 -28.06
N TYR A 4 -4.20 14.10 -27.90
CA TYR A 4 -3.20 14.43 -26.87
C TYR A 4 -3.78 14.30 -25.46
N VAL A 5 -5.04 14.72 -25.27
CA VAL A 5 -5.75 14.57 -23.99
C VAL A 5 -5.96 13.09 -23.67
N LEU A 6 -6.37 12.28 -24.65
CA LEU A 6 -6.52 10.83 -24.47
C LEU A 6 -5.20 10.16 -24.08
N ASN A 7 -4.08 10.52 -24.72
CA ASN A 7 -2.76 10.00 -24.35
C ASN A 7 -2.34 10.40 -22.93
N MET A 8 -2.64 11.64 -22.50
CA MET A 8 -2.37 12.07 -21.12
C MET A 8 -3.21 11.29 -20.11
N MET A 9 -4.49 11.04 -20.41
CA MET A 9 -5.37 10.25 -19.54
C MET A 9 -4.90 8.80 -19.42
N GLN A 10 -4.51 8.16 -20.53
CA GLN A 10 -3.97 6.79 -20.54
C GLN A 10 -2.69 6.63 -19.70
N LEU A 11 -1.87 7.69 -19.62
CA LEU A 11 -0.68 7.67 -18.78
C LEU A 11 -1.02 7.81 -17.30
N ILE A 12 -2.03 8.61 -16.92
CA ILE A 12 -2.33 8.93 -15.52
C ILE A 12 -3.25 7.89 -14.86
N GLU A 13 -4.21 7.35 -15.60
CA GLU A 13 -5.21 6.39 -15.13
C GLU A 13 -4.63 5.22 -14.31
N PRO A 14 -3.61 4.47 -14.77
CA PRO A 14 -3.08 3.33 -14.02
C PRO A 14 -2.46 3.73 -12.67
N TYR A 15 -1.86 4.93 -12.58
CA TYR A 15 -1.30 5.41 -11.32
C TYR A 15 -2.39 5.78 -10.32
N ILE A 16 -3.48 6.41 -10.78
CA ILE A 16 -4.63 6.73 -9.92
C ILE A 16 -5.28 5.44 -9.43
N LEU A 17 -5.55 4.47 -10.31
CA LEU A 17 -6.17 3.20 -9.94
C LEU A 17 -5.30 2.42 -8.94
N THR A 18 -3.99 2.37 -9.18
CA THR A 18 -3.04 1.71 -8.27
C THR A 18 -2.96 2.45 -6.93
N PHE A 19 -2.95 3.78 -6.93
CA PHE A 19 -2.94 4.57 -5.71
C PHE A 19 -4.20 4.31 -4.87
N ILE A 20 -5.38 4.33 -5.49
CA ILE A 20 -6.64 4.05 -4.80
C ILE A 20 -6.61 2.63 -4.21
N ALA A 21 -6.18 1.64 -4.99
CA ALA A 21 -6.11 0.25 -4.53
C ALA A 21 -5.17 0.12 -3.31
N ILE A 22 -3.98 0.72 -3.35
CA ILE A 22 -3.04 0.69 -2.23
C ILE A 22 -3.59 1.47 -1.03
N PHE A 23 -4.17 2.66 -1.24
CA PHE A 23 -4.71 3.51 -0.18
C PHE A 23 -5.82 2.81 0.60
N VAL A 24 -6.72 2.13 -0.11
CA VAL A 24 -7.77 1.29 0.50
C VAL A 24 -7.14 0.09 1.19
N ALA A 25 -6.19 -0.59 0.54
CA ALA A 25 -5.56 -1.80 1.09
C ALA A 25 -4.80 -1.59 2.40
N VAL A 26 -4.17 -0.42 2.59
CA VAL A 26 -3.46 -0.08 3.83
C VAL A 26 -4.36 0.48 4.93
N ASP A 27 -5.66 0.66 4.65
CA ASP A 27 -6.63 1.30 5.52
C ASP A 27 -6.09 2.59 6.16
N ALA A 28 -5.71 3.55 5.31
CA ALA A 28 -5.03 4.77 5.75
C ALA A 28 -5.88 5.62 6.72
N ILE A 29 -7.21 5.56 6.60
CA ILE A 29 -8.15 6.34 7.42
C ILE A 29 -8.49 5.59 8.70
N GLY A 30 -8.83 4.29 8.62
CA GLY A 30 -9.22 3.49 9.79
C GLY A 30 -8.09 3.30 10.79
N ASN A 31 -6.83 3.30 10.34
CA ASN A 31 -5.67 3.17 11.21
C ASN A 31 -5.29 4.45 11.99
N ILE A 32 -5.86 5.62 11.69
CA ILE A 32 -5.55 6.89 12.39
C ILE A 32 -5.87 6.82 13.90
N PRO A 33 -7.11 6.49 14.34
CA PRO A 33 -7.42 6.42 15.77
C PRO A 33 -6.61 5.36 16.51
N VAL A 34 -6.33 4.23 15.86
CA VAL A 34 -5.49 3.15 16.41
C VAL A 34 -4.06 3.65 16.61
N PHE A 35 -3.49 4.36 15.63
CA PHE A 35 -2.16 4.93 15.78
C PHE A 35 -2.11 5.97 16.90
N ILE A 36 -3.13 6.84 17.00
CA ILE A 36 -3.18 7.89 18.04
C ILE A 36 -3.21 7.26 19.44
N SER A 37 -4.04 6.23 19.67
CA SER A 37 -4.12 5.56 20.97
C SER A 37 -2.81 4.85 21.34
N LEU A 38 -2.09 4.29 20.36
CA LEU A 38 -0.80 3.65 20.57
C LEU A 38 0.33 4.63 20.95
N VAL A 39 0.24 5.89 20.54
CA VAL A 39 1.28 6.91 20.80
C VAL A 39 0.88 7.95 21.84
N GLU A 40 -0.31 7.84 22.43
CA GLU A 40 -0.89 8.83 23.35
C GLU A 40 -0.01 9.09 24.58
N SER A 41 0.62 8.06 25.13
CA SER A 41 1.50 8.14 26.31
C SER A 41 2.94 8.56 25.98
N THR A 42 3.26 8.84 24.70
CA THR A 42 4.63 9.13 24.26
C THR A 42 4.92 10.63 24.17
N SER A 43 6.16 11.02 24.48
CA SER A 43 6.60 12.40 24.28
C SER A 43 6.63 12.78 22.79
N LYS A 44 6.50 14.08 22.47
CA LYS A 44 6.55 14.57 21.07
C LYS A 44 7.80 14.09 20.31
N LYS A 45 8.95 13.98 21.01
CA LYS A 45 10.21 13.49 20.43
C LYS A 45 10.16 11.99 20.10
N GLN A 46 9.59 11.18 20.99
CA GLN A 46 9.40 9.75 20.77
C GLN A 46 8.39 9.50 19.65
N ARG A 47 7.27 10.22 19.63
CA ARG A 47 6.26 10.12 18.56
C ARG A 47 6.87 10.37 17.18
N ARG A 48 7.72 11.40 17.02
CA ARG A 48 8.42 11.66 15.74
C ARG A 48 9.35 10.51 15.36
N LYS A 49 10.06 9.92 16.32
CA LYS A 49 10.92 8.76 16.06
C LYS A 49 10.11 7.53 15.62
N ILE A 50 8.94 7.30 16.23
CA ILE A 50 8.02 6.22 15.85
C ILE A 50 7.56 6.41 14.41
N VAL A 51 7.03 7.59 14.06
CA VAL A 51 6.57 7.90 12.70
C VAL A 51 7.66 7.64 11.67
N ILE A 52 8.87 8.18 11.89
CA ILE A 52 9.99 7.98 10.95
C ILE A 52 10.35 6.50 10.83
N SER A 53 10.36 5.76 11.93
CA SER A 53 10.72 4.33 11.92
C SER A 53 9.65 3.49 11.19
N CYS A 54 8.37 3.77 11.43
CA CYS A 54 7.26 3.11 10.75
C CYS A 54 7.28 3.40 9.24
N THR A 55 7.42 4.67 8.86
CA THR A 55 7.50 5.05 7.44
C THR A 55 8.72 4.41 6.77
N ALA A 56 9.90 4.47 7.39
CA ALA A 56 11.11 3.87 6.82
C ALA A 56 10.97 2.34 6.66
N THR A 57 10.40 1.66 7.66
CA THR A 57 10.17 0.22 7.61
C THR A 57 9.17 -0.14 6.51
N ALA A 58 8.03 0.57 6.45
CA ALA A 58 7.02 0.35 5.41
C ALA A 58 7.59 0.58 4.00
N THR A 59 8.34 1.68 3.80
CA THR A 59 9.02 1.96 2.53
C THR A 59 10.01 0.87 2.16
N PHE A 60 10.84 0.44 3.12
CA PHE A 60 11.82 -0.61 2.87
C PHE A 60 11.16 -1.95 2.49
N VAL A 61 10.13 -2.36 3.23
CA VAL A 61 9.37 -3.59 2.94
C VAL A 61 8.67 -3.48 1.58
N ALA A 62 8.06 -2.35 1.26
CA ALA A 62 7.40 -2.13 -0.02
C ALA A 62 8.40 -2.21 -1.19
N LEU A 63 9.57 -1.58 -1.07
CA LEU A 63 10.63 -1.66 -2.06
C LEU A 63 11.15 -3.09 -2.22
N LEU A 64 11.41 -3.79 -1.11
CA LEU A 64 11.86 -5.18 -1.14
C LEU A 64 10.84 -6.06 -1.85
N PHE A 65 9.55 -5.94 -1.50
CA PHE A 65 8.48 -6.72 -2.12
C PHE A 65 8.27 -6.36 -3.59
N MET A 66 8.50 -5.10 -3.99
CA MET A 66 8.47 -4.70 -5.40
C MET A 66 9.49 -5.49 -6.25
N PHE A 67 10.69 -5.73 -5.73
CA PHE A 67 11.72 -6.49 -6.45
C PHE A 67 11.53 -8.02 -6.35
N VAL A 68 11.15 -8.51 -5.16
CA VAL A 68 11.19 -9.95 -4.84
C VAL A 68 9.80 -10.62 -4.94
N GLY A 69 8.71 -9.85 -4.87
CA GLY A 69 7.34 -10.37 -4.75
C GLY A 69 6.92 -11.31 -5.87
N LYS A 70 7.26 -10.97 -7.14
CA LYS A 70 6.97 -11.85 -8.29
C LYS A 70 7.69 -13.19 -8.19
N TRP A 71 8.90 -13.20 -7.64
CA TRP A 71 9.68 -14.42 -7.47
C TRP A 71 9.10 -15.29 -6.35
N ILE A 72 8.71 -14.68 -5.22
CA ILE A 72 8.03 -15.38 -4.11
C ILE A 72 6.74 -16.04 -4.58
N ILE A 73 5.89 -15.29 -5.29
CA ILE A 73 4.60 -15.79 -5.79
C ILE A 73 4.82 -17.00 -6.72
N ARG A 74 5.79 -16.91 -7.63
CA ARG A 74 6.15 -18.03 -8.52
C ARG A 74 6.74 -19.23 -7.79
N PHE A 75 7.55 -18.99 -6.76
CA PHE A 75 8.15 -20.07 -5.95
C PHE A 75 7.09 -20.90 -5.23
N ILE A 76 6.01 -20.27 -4.77
CA ILE A 76 4.88 -20.93 -4.12
C ILE A 76 3.93 -21.59 -5.16
N GLY A 77 4.16 -21.37 -6.46
CA GLY A 77 3.35 -21.94 -7.54
C GLY A 77 2.02 -21.20 -7.78
N ILE A 78 1.93 -19.93 -7.34
CA ILE A 78 0.74 -19.09 -7.45
C ILE A 78 0.90 -18.14 -8.66
N THR A 79 -0.19 -17.82 -9.36
CA THR A 79 -0.18 -16.82 -10.44
C THR A 79 -0.49 -15.41 -9.93
N ILE A 80 -0.18 -14.37 -10.71
CA ILE A 80 -0.53 -13.00 -10.34
C ILE A 80 -2.05 -12.81 -10.18
N PRO A 81 -2.91 -13.35 -11.07
CA PRO A 81 -4.36 -13.32 -10.86
C PRO A 81 -4.81 -13.98 -9.55
N ASP A 82 -4.25 -15.14 -9.19
CA ASP A 82 -4.58 -15.83 -7.93
C ASP A 82 -4.27 -14.94 -6.72
N PHE A 83 -3.10 -14.28 -6.74
CA PHE A 83 -2.70 -13.34 -5.70
C PHE A 83 -3.63 -12.13 -5.61
N GLN A 84 -4.08 -11.59 -6.75
CA GLN A 84 -5.02 -10.46 -6.79
C GLN A 84 -6.39 -10.84 -6.20
N ILE A 85 -6.93 -12.02 -6.53
CA ILE A 85 -8.20 -12.51 -6.00
C ILE A 85 -8.08 -12.73 -4.49
N ALA A 86 -7.03 -13.43 -4.04
CA ALA A 86 -6.78 -13.67 -2.62
C ALA A 86 -6.60 -12.37 -1.84
N GLY A 87 -5.86 -11.41 -2.41
CA GLY A 87 -5.69 -10.07 -1.83
C GLY A 87 -7.01 -9.32 -1.71
N GLY A 88 -7.85 -9.32 -2.76
CA GLY A 88 -9.17 -8.69 -2.72
C GLY A 88 -10.10 -9.31 -1.67
N LEU A 89 -10.10 -10.64 -1.55
CA LEU A 89 -10.85 -11.35 -0.50
C LEU A 89 -10.33 -11.03 0.89
N LEU A 90 -9.01 -10.99 1.07
CA LEU A 90 -8.40 -10.63 2.35
C LEU A 90 -8.80 -9.23 2.78
N LEU A 91 -8.73 -8.25 1.88
CA LEU A 91 -9.17 -6.87 2.13
C LEU A 91 -10.65 -6.81 2.53
N PHE A 92 -11.51 -7.53 1.81
CA PHE A 92 -12.93 -7.60 2.15
C PHE A 92 -13.20 -8.16 3.57
N LEU A 93 -12.30 -9.01 4.09
CA LEU A 93 -12.43 -9.60 5.43
C LEU A 93 -11.90 -8.70 6.55
N ILE A 94 -10.88 -7.88 6.29
CA ILE A 94 -10.19 -7.09 7.33
C ILE A 94 -10.58 -5.61 7.34
N SER A 95 -11.08 -5.07 6.22
CA SER A 95 -11.45 -3.66 6.06
C SER A 95 -12.88 -3.36 6.47
#